data_AF-A0A9W6GK75-F1
#
_entry.id   AF-A0A9W6GK75-F1
#
_cell.length_a   1.000
_cell.length_b   1.000
_cell.length_c   1.000
_cell.angle_alpha   90.00
_cell.angle_beta   90.00
_cell.angle_gamma   90.00
#
_symmetry.space_group_name_H-M   'P 1'
#
loop_
_entity.id
_entity.type
_entity.pdbx_description
1 polymer ?
#
loop_
_entity_poly.entity_id
_entity_poly.type
_entity_poly.pdbx_seq_one_letter_code
_entity_poly.pdbx_strand_id
1 'polypeptide(L)'
;MNLELKVSAEEAKGLLRSLEIDSFNESYDKYWREENGRAYFSSVCWLYCWGATKLGCQKTTDMIRDVFDKLFHFSFDEFGKGYSLVIIGNCRYKGYKEFPGHNAGYYTS
;
A
#
# COMPACT_ATOMS: atom_id res chain seq x y z
N MET A 1 5.81 10.58 -8.90
CA MET A 1 5.97 9.22 -9.45
C MET A 1 4.62 8.54 -9.34
N ASN A 2 4.12 7.98 -10.45
CA ASN A 2 2.81 7.33 -10.53
C ASN A 2 3.01 5.90 -11.05
N LEU A 3 2.10 4.99 -10.70
CA LEU A 3 2.14 3.57 -11.05
C LEU A 3 0.90 3.22 -11.85
N GLU A 4 1.10 2.47 -12.94
CA GLU A 4 0.02 2.07 -13.84
C GLU A 4 -0.87 1.00 -13.20
N LEU A 5 -2.18 1.21 -13.32
CA LEU A 5 -3.19 0.24 -12.92
C LEU A 5 -3.43 -0.77 -14.04
N LYS A 6 -3.53 -2.05 -13.69
CA LYS A 6 -3.98 -3.12 -14.59
C LYS A 6 -5.43 -2.96 -15.04
N VAL A 7 -6.20 -2.25 -14.22
CA VAL A 7 -7.67 -2.17 -14.29
C VAL A 7 -8.10 -0.72 -14.49
N SER A 8 -9.35 -0.52 -14.90
CA SER A 8 -9.93 0.83 -15.01
C SER A 8 -10.02 1.51 -13.64
N ALA A 9 -10.09 2.84 -13.62
CA ALA A 9 -10.29 3.61 -12.39
C ALA A 9 -11.54 3.19 -11.61
N GLU A 10 -12.63 2.88 -12.31
CA GLU A 10 -13.88 2.42 -11.71
C GLU A 10 -13.74 1.03 -11.10
N GLU A 11 -13.06 0.11 -11.79
CA GLU A 11 -12.79 -1.24 -11.29
C GLU A 11 -11.85 -1.19 -10.08
N ALA A 12 -10.81 -0.35 -10.12
CA ALA A 12 -9.91 -0.12 -8.99
C ALA A 12 -10.68 0.38 -7.75
N LYS A 13 -11.57 1.35 -7.94
CA LYS A 13 -12.44 1.87 -6.87
C LYS A 13 -13.35 0.76 -6.33
N GLY A 14 -13.93 -0.07 -7.19
CA GLY A 14 -14.77 -1.19 -6.80
C GLY A 14 -14.00 -2.22 -5.95
N LEU A 15 -12.81 -2.62 -6.38
CA LEU A 15 -11.94 -3.55 -5.66
C LEU A 15 -11.56 -2.99 -4.28
N LEU A 16 -11.16 -1.72 -4.21
CA LEU A 16 -10.75 -1.09 -2.96
C LEU A 16 -11.92 -0.89 -1.99
N ARG A 17 -13.11 -0.54 -2.47
CA ARG A 17 -14.33 -0.39 -1.64
C ARG A 17 -14.92 -1.74 -1.21
N SER A 18 -14.60 -2.83 -1.91
CA SER A 18 -15.00 -4.19 -1.52
C SER A 18 -14.23 -4.74 -0.32
N LEU A 19 -13.15 -4.08 0.09
CA LEU A 19 -12.50 -4.34 1.36
C LEU A 19 -13.47 -3.86 2.45
N GLU A 20 -14.24 -4.78 3.03
CA GLU A 20 -15.20 -4.55 4.13
C GLU A 20 -14.50 -4.16 5.44
N ILE A 21 -13.72 -3.09 5.41
CA ILE A 21 -12.89 -2.56 6.48
C ILE A 21 -13.31 -1.09 6.65
N ASP A 22 -14.11 -0.78 7.66
CA ASP A 22 -14.66 0.57 7.86
C ASP A 22 -13.58 1.66 7.88
N SER A 23 -12.55 1.48 8.70
CA SER A 23 -11.46 2.48 8.82
C SER A 23 -10.64 2.65 7.52
N PHE A 24 -10.58 1.62 6.68
CA PHE A 24 -9.98 1.72 5.35
C PHE A 24 -10.85 2.57 4.43
N ASN A 25 -12.15 2.29 4.40
CA ASN A 25 -13.13 3.00 3.58
C ASN A 25 -13.30 4.47 3.97
N GLU A 26 -13.23 4.80 5.27
CA GLU A 26 -13.20 6.17 5.77
C GLU A 26 -11.95 6.92 5.31
N SER A 27 -10.81 6.22 5.28
CA SER A 27 -9.52 6.78 4.87
C SER A 27 -9.34 6.84 3.35
N TYR A 28 -10.17 6.13 2.57
CA TYR A 28 -10.02 5.96 1.13
C TYR A 28 -9.95 7.31 0.40
N ASP A 29 -10.96 8.17 0.59
CA ASP A 29 -11.06 9.45 -0.15
C ASP A 29 -9.94 10.43 0.22
N LYS A 30 -9.29 10.22 1.37
CA LYS A 30 -8.18 11.05 1.83
C LYS A 30 -6.84 10.65 1.23
N TYR A 31 -6.60 9.34 1.05
CA TYR A 31 -5.27 8.81 0.71
C TYR A 31 -5.17 8.15 -0.66
N TRP A 32 -6.28 7.67 -1.24
CA TRP A 32 -6.29 7.12 -2.58
C TRP A 32 -6.43 8.22 -3.63
N ARG A 33 -5.46 8.33 -4.51
CA ARG A 33 -5.43 9.24 -5.65
C ARG A 33 -4.99 8.46 -6.88
N GLU A 34 -5.76 8.59 -7.93
CA GLU A 34 -5.42 8.09 -9.26
C GLU A 34 -5.78 9.14 -10.31
N GLU A 35 -5.08 9.11 -11.43
CA GLU A 35 -5.35 9.97 -12.57
C GLU A 35 -4.98 9.22 -13.85
N ASN A 36 -5.90 9.19 -14.83
CA ASN A 36 -5.70 8.56 -16.14
C ASN A 36 -5.21 7.10 -16.05
N GLY A 37 -5.78 6.30 -15.15
CA GLY A 37 -5.40 4.90 -14.98
C GLY A 37 -4.05 4.69 -14.27
N ARG A 38 -3.55 5.72 -13.58
CA ARG A 38 -2.30 5.67 -12.83
C ARG A 38 -2.53 6.10 -11.39
N ALA A 39 -2.23 5.21 -10.44
CA ALA A 39 -2.25 5.53 -9.02
C ALA A 39 -1.02 6.35 -8.63
N TYR A 40 -1.20 7.33 -7.75
CA TYR A 40 -0.09 8.08 -7.18
C TYR A 40 0.75 7.14 -6.30
N PHE A 41 2.08 7.25 -6.36
CA PHE A 41 2.95 6.40 -5.54
C PHE A 41 2.58 6.45 -4.06
N SER A 42 2.27 7.64 -3.52
CA SER A 42 1.80 7.81 -2.14
C SER A 42 0.54 7.00 -1.79
N SER A 43 -0.36 6.80 -2.75
CA SER A 43 -1.57 5.99 -2.58
C SER A 43 -1.26 4.50 -2.59
N VAL A 44 -0.32 4.07 -3.42
CA VAL A 44 0.18 2.70 -3.43
C VAL A 44 0.91 2.37 -2.13
N CYS A 45 1.75 3.29 -1.64
CA CYS A 45 2.39 3.22 -0.32
C CYS A 45 1.37 3.02 0.80
N TRP A 46 0.32 3.84 0.80
CA TRP A 46 -0.73 3.79 1.80
C TRP A 46 -1.45 2.44 1.79
N LEU A 47 -1.83 1.94 0.60
CA LEU A 47 -2.45 0.63 0.45
C LEU A 47 -1.52 -0.50 0.93
N TYR A 48 -0.23 -0.43 0.57
CA TYR A 48 0.76 -1.39 1.02
C TYR A 48 0.89 -1.40 2.55
N CYS A 49 0.92 -0.23 3.19
CA CYS A 49 0.98 -0.12 4.65
C CYS A 49 -0.21 -0.80 5.32
N TRP A 50 -1.43 -0.73 4.76
CA TRP A 50 -2.58 -1.46 5.32
C TRP A 50 -2.36 -2.97 5.34
N GLY A 51 -1.80 -3.54 4.26
CA GLY A 51 -1.50 -4.97 4.20
C GLY A 51 -0.31 -5.37 5.07
N ALA A 52 0.71 -4.52 5.15
CA ALA A 52 1.97 -4.79 5.83
C ALA A 52 1.92 -4.60 7.35
N THR A 53 1.13 -3.64 7.85
CA THR A 53 1.09 -3.25 9.27
C THR A 53 0.41 -4.31 10.16
N LYS A 54 -0.19 -5.35 9.58
CA LYS A 54 -0.90 -6.43 10.31
C LYS A 54 -1.84 -5.86 11.38
N LEU A 55 -2.75 -4.96 11.00
CA LEU A 55 -3.69 -4.27 11.90
C LEU A 55 -4.73 -5.18 12.59
N GLY A 56 -4.48 -6.48 12.75
CA GLY A 56 -5.19 -7.33 13.70
C GLY A 56 -5.68 -8.68 13.16
N CYS A 57 -5.65 -8.94 11.86
CA CYS A 57 -6.05 -10.25 11.33
C CYS A 57 -5.34 -10.60 10.02
N GLN A 58 -4.84 -11.85 9.93
CA GLN A 58 -4.23 -12.41 8.73
C GLN A 58 -5.16 -12.31 7.52
N LYS A 59 -6.48 -12.51 7.74
CA LYS A 59 -7.52 -12.38 6.71
C LYS A 59 -7.49 -11.00 6.04
N THR A 60 -7.38 -9.92 6.81
CA THR A 60 -7.34 -8.55 6.28
C THR A 60 -6.09 -8.34 5.44
N THR A 61 -4.94 -8.83 5.91
CA THR A 61 -3.68 -8.79 5.15
C THR A 61 -3.82 -9.55 3.83
N ASP A 62 -4.42 -10.73 3.82
CA ASP A 62 -4.60 -11.52 2.60
C ASP A 62 -5.58 -10.88 1.62
N MET A 63 -6.67 -10.26 2.11
CA MET A 63 -7.59 -9.49 1.27
C MET A 63 -6.90 -8.29 0.61
N ILE A 64 -6.11 -7.52 1.36
CA ILE A 64 -5.40 -6.36 0.82
C ILE A 64 -4.34 -6.79 -0.19
N ARG A 65 -3.63 -7.90 0.07
CA ARG A 65 -2.66 -8.48 -0.87
C ARG A 65 -3.33 -8.88 -2.18
N ASP A 66 -4.44 -9.59 -2.11
CA ASP A 66 -5.21 -9.99 -3.30
C ASP A 66 -5.68 -8.77 -4.11
N VAL A 67 -6.23 -7.75 -3.45
CA VAL A 67 -6.61 -6.50 -4.12
C VAL A 67 -5.40 -5.80 -4.73
N PHE A 68 -4.27 -5.75 -4.03
CA PHE A 68 -3.04 -5.14 -4.53
C PHE A 68 -2.54 -5.82 -5.82
N ASP A 69 -2.50 -7.15 -5.83
CA ASP A 69 -2.01 -7.95 -6.96
C ASP A 69 -2.93 -7.84 -8.20
N LYS A 70 -4.23 -7.60 -7.97
CA LYS A 70 -5.19 -7.29 -9.02
C LYS A 70 -5.00 -5.89 -9.61
N LEU A 71 -4.61 -4.92 -8.78
CA LEU A 71 -4.46 -3.53 -9.20
C LEU A 71 -3.18 -3.28 -10.00
N PHE A 72 -2.07 -3.96 -9.69
CA PHE A 72 -0.74 -3.62 -10.22
C PHE A 72 -0.05 -4.76 -10.97
N HIS A 73 0.84 -4.43 -11.90
CA HIS A 73 1.66 -5.37 -12.68
C HIS A 73 2.70 -6.17 -11.89
N PHE A 74 2.87 -5.87 -10.61
CA PHE A 74 3.76 -6.55 -9.70
C PHE A 74 2.97 -6.96 -8.46
N SER A 75 3.44 -8.01 -7.79
CA SER A 75 2.82 -8.48 -6.56
C SER A 75 3.13 -7.59 -5.36
N PHE A 76 2.32 -7.72 -4.31
CA PHE A 76 2.53 -7.09 -3.01
C PHE A 76 3.92 -7.40 -2.44
N ASP A 77 4.39 -8.64 -2.59
CA ASP A 77 5.70 -9.08 -2.12
C ASP A 77 6.85 -8.46 -2.93
N GLU A 78 6.72 -8.42 -4.26
CA GLU A 78 7.68 -7.73 -5.13
C GLU A 78 7.75 -6.24 -4.83
N PHE A 79 6.59 -5.60 -4.61
CA PHE A 79 6.54 -4.22 -4.18
C PHE A 79 7.28 -4.05 -2.85
N GLY A 80 7.00 -4.88 -1.84
CA GLY A 80 7.67 -4.82 -0.54
C GLY A 80 9.18 -4.94 -0.59
N LYS A 81 9.71 -5.84 -1.44
CA LYS A 81 11.14 -6.00 -1.69
C LYS A 81 11.78 -4.73 -2.28
N GLY A 82 11.11 -4.08 -3.24
CA GLY A 82 11.55 -2.81 -3.81
C GLY A 82 11.33 -1.60 -2.89
N TYR A 83 10.27 -1.64 -2.08
CA TYR A 83 9.82 -0.57 -1.20
C TYR A 83 10.72 -0.36 0.01
N SER A 84 11.38 -1.43 0.50
CA SER A 84 12.46 -1.33 1.49
C SER A 84 13.55 -0.35 1.05
N LEU A 85 13.94 -0.36 -0.23
CA LEU A 85 14.97 0.53 -0.77
C LEU A 85 14.49 1.99 -0.89
N VAL A 86 13.21 2.20 -1.23
CA VAL A 86 12.63 3.55 -1.39
C VAL A 86 12.33 4.21 -0.04
N ILE A 87 11.96 3.44 0.98
CA ILE A 87 11.83 3.92 2.37
C ILE A 87 13.22 4.18 2.97
N ILE A 88 14.22 3.32 2.77
CA ILE A 88 15.60 3.61 3.20
C ILE A 88 16.13 4.89 2.54
N GLY A 89 15.79 5.13 1.27
CA GLY A 89 16.11 6.36 0.55
C GLY A 89 15.37 7.61 1.03
N ASN A 90 14.06 7.51 1.31
CA ASN A 90 13.22 8.65 1.71
C ASN A 90 13.25 8.95 3.23
N CYS A 91 13.41 7.96 4.11
CA CYS A 91 13.55 8.17 5.55
C CYS A 91 14.85 8.90 5.92
N ARG A 92 15.90 8.80 5.09
CA ARG A 92 17.10 9.65 5.23
C ARG A 92 16.87 11.09 4.78
N TYR A 93 15.90 11.36 3.89
CA TYR A 93 15.77 12.66 3.24
C TYR A 93 14.75 13.60 3.89
N LYS A 94 13.81 13.08 4.68
CA LYS A 94 12.88 13.91 5.45
C LYS A 94 12.75 13.30 6.82
N GLY A 95 13.14 14.04 7.85
CA GLY A 95 13.09 13.67 9.27
C GLY A 95 11.68 13.41 9.80
N TYR A 96 10.99 12.43 9.21
CA TYR A 96 9.81 11.80 9.78
C TYR A 96 10.29 10.97 10.96
N LYS A 97 10.26 11.60 12.13
CA LYS A 97 10.24 10.89 13.40
C LYS A 97 9.04 9.94 13.38
N GLU A 98 9.36 8.67 13.47
CA GLU A 98 8.59 7.66 14.20
C GLU A 98 7.20 7.36 13.62
N PHE A 99 7.14 6.35 12.75
CA PHE A 99 5.96 5.50 12.71
C PHE A 99 5.94 4.68 14.02
N PRO A 100 4.95 4.87 14.91
CA PRO A 100 4.84 4.09 16.13
C PRO A 100 4.49 2.65 15.74
N GLY A 101 5.48 1.74 15.81
CA GLY A 101 5.23 0.31 15.69
C GLY A 101 6.27 -0.48 14.90
N HIS A 102 7.16 0.16 14.14
CA HIS A 102 8.21 -0.58 13.42
C HIS A 102 9.50 -0.64 14.27
N ASN A 103 9.54 -1.56 15.23
CA ASN A 103 10.82 -2.15 15.62
C ASN A 103 11.38 -2.85 14.38
N ALA A 104 12.20 -2.14 13.61
CA ALA A 104 12.99 -2.68 12.53
C ALA A 104 14.02 -3.64 13.15
N GLY A 105 13.58 -4.86 13.46
CA GLY A 105 14.45 -6.01 13.61
C GLY A 105 15.06 -6.29 12.24
N TYR A 106 16.25 -5.75 12.03
CA TYR A 106 17.12 -6.13 10.93
C TYR A 106 17.33 -7.65 10.99
N TYR A 107 16.71 -8.39 10.07
CA TYR A 107 17.17 -9.73 9.75
C TYR A 107 18.44 -9.57 8.89
N THR A 108 19.58 -9.46 9.56
CA THR A 108 20.84 -9.97 9.02
C THR A 108 20.97 -11.41 9.50
N SER A 109 21.36 -12.29 8.58
CA SER A 109 21.65 -13.71 8.79
C SER A 109 22.51 -14.02 10.01
#